data_AF-A0A951NFY7-F1
#
_entry.id   AF-A0A951NFY7-F1
#
_cell.length_a   1.000
_cell.length_b   1.000
_cell.length_c   1.000
_cell.angle_alpha   90.00
_cell.angle_beta   90.00
_cell.angle_gamma   90.00
#
_symmetry.space_group_name_H-M   'P 1'
#
loop_
_entity.id
_entity.type
_entity.pdbx_description
1 polymer ?
#
loop_
_entity_poly.entity_id
_entity_poly.type
_entity_poly.pdbx_seq_one_letter_code
_entity_poly.pdbx_strand_id
1 'polypeptide(L)'
;MSAGDLLDRLHEGWTNRETYVAHLHLTTDDGLVRTASASLHLTEIAEGAVTPEAAGRTLAGLLRRFLAELEDAGLVDEHQAICQDIGSLSRVDWTEVGAAFLDMQDAV
;
A
#
# COMPACT_ATOMS: atom_id res chain seq x y z
N MET A 1 22.53 -7.11 -12.06
CA MET A 1 21.75 -6.16 -11.25
C MET A 1 20.56 -6.94 -10.72
N SER A 2 20.50 -7.13 -9.41
CA SER A 2 19.43 -7.91 -8.78
C SER A 2 18.17 -7.05 -8.59
N ALA A 3 17.01 -7.68 -8.42
CA ALA A 3 15.78 -6.98 -8.08
C ALA A 3 15.91 -6.22 -6.73
N GLY A 4 16.74 -6.74 -5.81
CA GLY A 4 17.13 -6.06 -4.57
C GLY A 4 17.87 -4.75 -4.83
N ASP A 5 18.89 -4.75 -5.70
CA ASP A 5 19.66 -3.54 -6.03
C ASP A 5 18.81 -2.45 -6.70
N LEU A 6 17.75 -2.84 -7.42
CA LEU A 6 16.82 -1.91 -8.05
C LEU A 6 15.88 -1.28 -7.00
N LEU A 7 15.32 -2.08 -6.11
CA LEU A 7 14.46 -1.62 -5.01
C LEU A 7 15.23 -0.76 -3.99
N ASP A 8 16.51 -1.08 -3.77
CA ASP A 8 17.39 -0.30 -2.90
C ASP A 8 17.75 1.07 -3.50
N ARG A 9 17.65 1.24 -4.83
CA ARG A 9 17.78 2.56 -5.47
C ARG A 9 16.45 3.30 -5.62
N LEU A 10 15.35 2.57 -5.73
CA LEU A 10 14.02 3.15 -5.98
C LEU A 10 13.34 3.70 -4.72
N HIS A 11 13.78 3.31 -3.52
CA HIS A 11 13.30 3.94 -2.27
C HIS A 11 13.96 5.29 -1.98
N GLU A 12 14.83 5.83 -2.85
CA GLU A 12 15.37 7.18 -2.71
C GLU A 12 14.22 8.21 -2.61
N GLY A 13 13.95 8.68 -1.38
CA GLY A 13 12.85 9.58 -1.06
C GLY A 13 11.78 9.00 -0.11
N TRP A 14 11.82 7.70 0.17
CA TRP A 14 10.95 7.02 1.14
C TRP A 14 11.67 6.74 2.45
N THR A 15 10.93 6.69 3.56
CA THR A 15 11.52 6.41 4.89
C THR A 15 12.23 5.06 4.96
N ASN A 16 11.73 4.04 4.26
CA ASN A 16 12.40 2.74 4.10
C ASN A 16 11.85 1.96 2.90
N ARG A 17 12.52 0.85 2.58
CA ARG A 17 12.13 -0.06 1.48
C ARG A 17 10.74 -0.65 1.68
N GLU A 18 10.38 -1.06 2.90
CA GLU A 18 9.07 -1.65 3.18
C GLU A 18 7.93 -0.66 2.90
N THR A 19 8.10 0.61 3.26
CA THR A 19 7.15 1.68 2.96
C THR A 19 6.97 1.87 1.45
N TYR A 20 8.08 1.96 0.72
CA TYR A 20 8.05 2.10 -0.74
C TYR A 20 7.33 0.92 -1.42
N VAL A 21 7.68 -0.31 -1.06
CA VAL A 21 7.11 -1.50 -1.68
C VAL A 21 5.62 -1.67 -1.34
N ALA A 22 5.22 -1.37 -0.10
CA ALA A 22 3.81 -1.37 0.28
C ALA A 22 2.99 -0.37 -0.56
N HIS A 23 3.51 0.85 -0.76
CA HIS A 23 2.89 1.82 -1.65
C HIS A 23 2.80 1.30 -3.09
N LEU A 24 3.88 0.70 -3.61
CA LEU A 24 3.93 0.17 -4.97
C LEU A 24 2.83 -0.89 -5.22
N HIS A 25 2.63 -1.84 -4.30
CA HIS A 25 1.54 -2.82 -4.44
C HIS A 25 0.16 -2.17 -4.46
N LEU A 26 -0.03 -1.11 -3.66
CA LEU A 26 -1.30 -0.39 -3.59
C LEU A 26 -1.58 0.50 -4.81
N THR A 27 -0.55 0.89 -5.56
CA THR A 27 -0.67 1.79 -6.73
C THR A 27 -0.49 1.12 -8.08
N THR A 28 0.04 -0.11 -8.13
CA THR A 28 0.27 -0.84 -9.38
C THR A 28 -0.87 -1.81 -9.73
N ASP A 29 -1.60 -2.30 -8.73
CA ASP A 29 -2.77 -3.16 -8.97
C ASP A 29 -4.05 -2.31 -9.13
N ASP A 30 -4.58 -2.27 -10.35
CA ASP A 30 -5.81 -1.54 -10.69
C ASP A 30 -7.02 -1.88 -9.80
N GLY A 31 -7.13 -3.13 -9.35
CA GLY A 31 -8.17 -3.58 -8.44
C GLY A 31 -8.01 -2.98 -7.05
N LEU A 32 -6.79 -3.02 -6.50
CA LEU A 32 -6.45 -2.42 -5.22
C LEU A 32 -6.58 -0.90 -5.27
N VAL A 33 -6.13 -0.24 -6.34
CA VAL A 33 -6.25 1.22 -6.52
C VAL A 33 -7.71 1.66 -6.47
N ARG A 34 -8.60 0.98 -7.21
CA ARG A 34 -10.04 1.31 -7.21
C ARG A 34 -10.67 1.08 -5.83
N THR A 35 -10.32 -0.03 -5.18
CA THR A 35 -10.85 -0.38 -3.86
C THR A 35 -10.37 0.59 -2.78
N ALA A 36 -9.09 0.96 -2.83
CA ALA A 36 -8.49 1.98 -1.98
C ALA A 36 -9.17 3.32 -2.16
N SER A 37 -9.32 3.77 -3.41
CA SER A 37 -9.96 5.05 -3.74
C SER A 37 -11.40 5.11 -3.23
N ALA A 38 -12.18 4.04 -3.43
CA ALA A 38 -13.54 3.94 -2.91
C ALA A 38 -13.57 3.97 -1.37
N SER A 39 -12.63 3.28 -0.71
CA SER A 39 -12.55 3.24 0.76
C SER A 39 -12.17 4.59 1.36
N LEU A 40 -11.24 5.31 0.72
CA LEU A 40 -10.85 6.66 1.13
C LEU A 40 -11.99 7.65 0.92
N HIS A 41 -12.72 7.57 -0.20
CA HIS A 41 -13.90 8.42 -0.42
C HIS A 41 -14.99 8.20 0.63
N LEU A 42 -15.25 6.94 1.04
CA LEU A 42 -16.17 6.65 2.15
C LEU A 42 -15.68 7.23 3.48
N THR A 43 -14.38 7.20 3.72
CA THR A 43 -13.76 7.82 4.90
C THR A 43 -13.92 9.33 4.87
N GLU A 44 -13.72 9.96 3.71
CA GLU A 44 -13.93 11.39 3.49
C GLU A 44 -15.37 11.81 3.78
N ILE A 45 -16.35 11.07 3.26
CA ILE A 45 -17.77 11.35 3.53
C ILE A 45 -18.09 11.25 5.02
N ALA A 46 -17.49 10.28 5.72
CA ALA A 46 -17.75 10.04 7.13
C ALA A 46 -17.07 11.08 8.05
N GLU A 47 -15.84 11.48 7.73
CA GLU A 47 -14.99 12.34 8.58
C GLU A 47 -14.92 13.80 8.11
N GLY A 48 -15.38 14.10 6.89
CA GLY A 48 -15.37 15.43 6.25
C GLY A 48 -14.07 15.79 5.53
N ALA A 49 -12.97 15.11 5.85
CA ALA A 49 -11.69 15.19 5.15
C ALA A 49 -10.86 13.93 5.45
N VAL A 50 -10.00 13.51 4.51
CA VAL A 50 -9.07 12.40 4.73
C VAL A 50 -7.69 12.95 5.04
N THR A 51 -7.17 12.62 6.22
CA THR A 51 -5.79 12.92 6.61
C THR A 51 -4.84 11.81 6.11
N PRO A 52 -3.54 12.09 5.92
CA PRO A 52 -2.55 11.07 5.60
C PRO A 52 -2.57 9.88 6.58
N GLU A 53 -2.75 10.13 7.87
CA GLU A 53 -2.85 9.08 8.89
C GLU A 53 -4.12 8.23 8.73
N ALA A 54 -5.26 8.85 8.41
CA ALA A 54 -6.51 8.13 8.16
C ALA A 54 -6.44 7.31 6.87
N ALA A 55 -5.85 7.88 5.82
CA ALA A 55 -5.57 7.17 4.57
C ALA A 55 -4.64 5.97 4.83
N GLY A 56 -3.55 6.20 5.55
CA GLY A 56 -2.58 5.16 5.92
C GLY A 56 -3.21 3.99 6.65
N ARG A 57 -4.05 4.24 7.66
CA ARG A 57 -4.78 3.19 8.38
C ARG A 57 -5.72 2.39 7.46
N THR A 58 -6.41 3.08 6.56
CA THR A 58 -7.33 2.46 5.60
C THR A 58 -6.57 1.56 4.63
N LEU A 59 -5.48 2.05 4.05
CA LEU A 59 -4.62 1.31 3.13
C LEU A 59 -3.96 0.11 3.82
N ALA A 60 -3.51 0.26 5.06
CA ALA A 60 -2.99 -0.84 5.87
C ALA A 60 -4.02 -1.95 6.08
N GLY A 61 -5.26 -1.57 6.40
CA GLY A 61 -6.38 -2.51 6.55
C GLY A 61 -6.69 -3.24 5.26
N LEU A 62 -6.72 -2.51 4.14
CA LEU A 62 -6.99 -3.06 2.82
C LEU A 62 -5.92 -4.06 2.37
N LEU A 63 -4.63 -3.72 2.51
CA LEU A 63 -3.56 -4.64 2.11
C LEU A 63 -3.56 -5.92 2.96
N ARG A 64 -3.79 -5.80 4.28
CA ARG A 64 -3.91 -6.97 5.17
C ARG A 64 -5.07 -7.87 4.79
N ARG A 65 -6.22 -7.27 4.46
CA ARG A 65 -7.39 -8.01 4.00
C ARG A 65 -7.11 -8.73 2.69
N PHE A 66 -6.49 -8.05 1.73
CA PHE A 66 -6.11 -8.66 0.46
C PHE A 66 -5.18 -9.86 0.64
N LEU A 67 -4.16 -9.73 1.50
CA LEU A 67 -3.26 -10.84 1.83
C LEU A 67 -4.02 -12.02 2.45
N ALA A 68 -4.94 -11.77 3.38
CA ALA A 68 -5.79 -12.82 3.96
C ALA A 68 -6.69 -13.49 2.90
N GLU A 69 -7.23 -12.72 1.96
CA GLU A 69 -8.05 -13.26 0.87
C GLU A 69 -7.25 -14.16 -0.07
N LEU A 70 -5.97 -13.83 -0.34
CA LEU A 70 -5.07 -14.71 -1.11
C LEU A 70 -4.80 -16.04 -0.37
N GLU A 71 -4.56 -15.96 0.95
CA GLU A 71 -4.37 -17.14 1.80
C GLU A 71 -5.62 -18.03 1.80
N ASP A 72 -6.80 -17.45 2.00
CA ASP A 72 -8.09 -18.16 2.01
C ASP A 72 -8.42 -18.79 0.64
N ALA A 73 -8.01 -18.14 -0.45
CA ALA A 73 -8.18 -18.64 -1.81
C ALA A 73 -7.18 -19.75 -2.20
N GLY A 74 -6.19 -20.04 -1.33
CA GLY A 74 -5.12 -21.00 -1.63
C GLY A 74 -4.09 -20.47 -2.64
N LEU A 75 -4.04 -19.16 -2.87
CA LEU A 75 -3.07 -18.47 -3.73
C LEU A 75 -1.78 -18.20 -2.94
N VAL A 76 -1.16 -19.29 -2.46
CA VAL A 76 -0.02 -19.24 -1.54
C VAL A 76 1.22 -18.62 -2.19
N ASP A 77 1.43 -18.87 -3.48
CA ASP A 77 2.59 -18.35 -4.21
C ASP A 77 2.52 -16.82 -4.34
N GLU A 78 1.34 -16.28 -4.70
CA GLU A 78 1.10 -14.83 -4.77
C GLU A 78 1.20 -14.18 -3.39
N HIS A 79 0.58 -14.78 -2.37
CA HIS A 79 0.66 -14.30 -0.99
C HIS A 79 2.13 -14.23 -0.52
N GLN A 80 2.90 -15.30 -0.76
CA GLN A 80 4.30 -15.37 -0.36
C GLN A 80 5.16 -14.37 -1.14
N ALA A 81 4.93 -14.19 -2.43
CA ALA A 81 5.65 -13.21 -3.25
C ALA A 81 5.49 -11.79 -2.70
N ILE A 82 4.26 -11.36 -2.42
CA ILE A 82 4.00 -10.02 -1.85
C ILE A 82 4.61 -9.87 -0.46
N CYS A 83 4.50 -10.89 0.39
CA CYS A 83 5.11 -10.86 1.72
C CYS A 83 6.64 -10.76 1.65
N GLN A 84 7.27 -11.45 0.70
CA GLN A 84 8.71 -11.38 0.49
C GLN A 84 9.15 -10.02 -0.07
N ASP A 85 8.36 -9.46 -1.00
CA ASP A 85 8.63 -8.15 -1.57
C ASP A 85 8.56 -7.06 -0.51
N ILE A 86 7.48 -7.03 0.29
CA ILE A 86 7.31 -6.05 1.38
C ILE A 86 8.27 -6.33 2.52
N GLY A 87 8.58 -7.58 2.83
CA GLY A 87 9.36 -7.98 4.00
C GLY A 87 8.54 -7.91 5.29
N SER A 88 8.32 -6.71 5.84
CA SER A 88 7.60 -6.55 7.12
C SER A 88 6.60 -5.40 7.12
N LEU A 89 5.31 -5.74 7.19
CA LEU A 89 4.21 -4.76 7.33
C LEU A 89 4.29 -3.91 8.62
N SER A 90 5.04 -4.35 9.63
CA SER A 90 5.25 -3.58 10.87
C SER A 90 6.28 -2.46 10.72
N ARG A 91 7.11 -2.49 9.67
CA ARG A 91 8.12 -1.47 9.38
C ARG A 91 7.62 -0.39 8.42
N VAL A 92 6.47 -0.62 7.79
CA VAL A 92 5.84 0.32 6.87
C VAL A 92 5.39 1.57 7.62
N ASP A 93 5.83 2.73 7.15
CA ASP A 93 5.25 4.02 7.54
C ASP A 93 3.95 4.24 6.78
N TRP A 94 2.85 3.81 7.38
CA TRP A 94 1.53 3.92 6.75
C TRP A 94 1.09 5.36 6.54
N THR A 95 1.55 6.31 7.35
CA THR A 95 1.22 7.73 7.17
C THR A 95 1.86 8.26 5.89
N GLU A 96 3.12 7.91 5.63
CA GLU A 96 3.82 8.25 4.39
C GLU A 96 3.15 7.60 3.17
N VAL A 97 2.76 6.32 3.25
CA VAL A 97 1.97 5.65 2.20
C VAL A 97 0.67 6.39 1.92
N GLY A 98 -0.03 6.80 2.99
CA GLY A 98 -1.27 7.56 2.90
C GLY A 98 -1.09 8.92 2.22
N ALA A 99 -0.07 9.68 2.62
CA ALA A 99 0.27 10.97 2.00
C ALA A 99 0.53 10.81 0.49
N ALA A 100 1.41 9.88 0.12
CA ALA A 100 1.77 9.65 -1.28
C ALA A 100 0.57 9.17 -2.13
N PHE A 101 -0.34 8.39 -1.54
CA PHE A 101 -1.55 7.94 -2.25
C PHE A 101 -2.52 9.09 -2.50
N LEU A 102 -2.70 9.99 -1.52
CA LEU A 102 -3.54 11.18 -1.67
C LEU A 102 -2.97 12.13 -2.72
N ASP A 103 -1.66 12.40 -2.69
CA ASP A 103 -0.99 13.23 -3.69
C ASP A 103 -1.17 12.69 -5.12
N MET A 104 -1.21 11.36 -5.28
CA MET A 104 -1.49 10.71 -6.56
C MET A 104 -2.94 10.92 -7.02
N GLN A 105 -3.92 10.89 -6.11
CA GLN A 105 -5.33 11.11 -6.43
C GLN A 105 -5.59 12.55 -6.88
N ASP A 106 -4.92 13.52 -6.28
CA ASP A 106 -5.04 14.94 -6.62
C ASP A 106 -4.37 15.31 -7.96
N ALA A 107 -3.50 14.44 -8.49
CA ALA A 107 -2.81 14.65 -9.75
C ALA A 107 -3.62 14.23 -11.00
N VAL A 108 -4.83 13.68 -10.82
CA VAL A 108 -5.73 13.15 -11.87
C VAL A 108 -6.94 14.07 -12.04
#